data_AF-A0A964BH08-F1
#
_entry.id   AF-A0A964BH08-F1
#
_cell.length_a   1.000
_cell.length_b   1.000
_cell.length_c   1.000
_cell.angle_alpha   90.00
_cell.angle_beta   90.00
_cell.angle_gamma   90.00
#
_symmetry.space_group_name_H-M   'P 1'
#
loop_
_entity.id
_entity.type
_entity.pdbx_description
1 polymer ?
#
loop_
_entity_poly.entity_id
_entity_poly.type
_entity_poly.pdbx_seq_one_letter_code
_entity_poly.pdbx_strand_id
1 'polypeptide(L)'
;RAMARTLAIRPSQIDVDDVRVDGESLAISKFQMRGRFAMRLADYKDEDGAVARLGGVRDAFNSPFRPFVLATTSVGQEGLDFHPYCYRVYHWNLPGNPVDLEQREGRVHRFKGHAVRLNLAERQVAVVRGRGQAPDDPWKLMFEHARSEAPVDTDLIPYWIYEGYVRVERRVPLLPFSREVTRLAWLKRSLTVYRLAFGQPRQDDLLEYLQTLTGDGMDSKLLADLQIRLEPGILDDPEL
;
A
#
# COMPACT_ATOMS: atom_id res chain seq x y z
N ARG A 1 -6.99 19.25 -16.25
CA ARG A 1 -7.37 20.03 -15.03
C ARG A 1 -6.88 19.37 -13.73
N ALA A 2 -7.05 18.05 -13.52
CA ALA A 2 -6.54 17.36 -12.33
C ALA A 2 -5.01 17.48 -12.17
N MET A 3 -4.22 17.21 -13.22
CA MET A 3 -2.75 17.33 -13.18
C MET A 3 -2.26 18.74 -12.80
N ALA A 4 -2.91 19.79 -13.30
CA ALA A 4 -2.53 21.16 -12.97
C ALA A 4 -2.75 21.47 -11.48
N ARG A 5 -3.80 20.92 -10.86
CA ARG A 5 -4.05 21.07 -9.42
C ARG A 5 -3.00 20.34 -8.58
N THR A 6 -2.64 19.13 -8.98
CA THR A 6 -1.57 18.34 -8.35
C THR A 6 -0.23 19.07 -8.38
N LEU A 7 0.13 19.66 -9.53
CA LEU A 7 1.39 20.39 -9.70
C LEU A 7 1.40 21.75 -9.00
N ALA A 8 0.23 22.33 -8.71
CA ALA A 8 0.10 23.62 -8.03
C ALA A 8 0.25 23.53 -6.50
N ILE A 9 0.48 22.33 -5.95
CA ILE A 9 0.63 22.14 -4.52
C ILE A 9 1.89 22.84 -4.02
N ARG A 10 1.70 23.80 -3.09
CA ARG A 10 2.79 24.58 -2.51
C ARG A 10 3.22 24.05 -1.14
N PRO A 11 4.52 24.16 -0.81
CA PRO A 11 5.01 23.71 0.49
C PRO A 11 4.31 24.43 1.65
N SER A 12 4.13 23.73 2.77
CA SER A 12 3.49 24.27 3.96
C SER A 12 4.41 25.21 4.73
N GLN A 13 3.85 26.27 5.32
CA GLN A 13 4.49 26.99 6.40
C GLN A 13 4.33 26.20 7.72
N ILE A 14 5.38 26.21 8.53
CA ILE A 14 5.47 25.50 9.80
C ILE A 14 5.58 26.54 10.91
N ASP A 15 4.61 26.54 11.82
CA ASP A 15 4.71 27.31 13.06
C ASP A 15 5.70 26.61 13.99
N VAL A 16 6.70 27.35 14.46
CA VAL A 16 7.71 26.87 15.39
C VAL A 16 7.62 27.66 16.67
N ASP A 17 7.56 26.95 17.79
CA ASP A 17 7.65 27.53 19.12
C ASP A 17 9.14 27.86 19.40
N ASP A 18 9.42 29.15 19.60
CA ASP A 18 10.70 29.67 20.09
C ASP A 18 10.57 29.91 21.59
N VAL A 19 11.08 28.95 22.35
CA VAL A 19 11.06 28.93 23.82
C VAL A 19 12.30 29.64 24.33
N ARG A 20 12.09 30.75 25.03
CA ARG A 20 13.15 31.55 25.66
C ARG A 20 12.94 31.58 27.16
N VAL A 21 14.05 31.59 27.90
CA VAL A 21 14.02 31.79 29.36
C VAL A 21 14.16 33.29 29.61
N ASP A 22 13.20 33.87 30.31
CA ASP A 22 13.20 35.26 30.77
C ASP A 22 13.17 35.29 32.30
N GLY A 23 14.36 35.37 32.91
CA GLY A 23 14.53 35.24 34.36
C GLY A 23 14.08 33.86 34.87
N GLU A 24 13.12 33.84 35.78
CA GLU A 24 12.49 32.61 36.31
C GLU A 24 11.27 32.15 35.48
N SER A 25 10.96 32.82 34.37
CA SER A 25 9.79 32.54 33.54
C SER A 25 10.17 31.98 32.16
N LEU A 26 9.28 31.19 31.57
CA LEU A 26 9.40 30.70 30.19
C LEU A 26 8.52 31.56 29.28
N ALA A 27 9.14 32.21 28.29
CA ALA A 27 8.45 32.94 27.23
C ALA A 27 8.42 32.06 25.97
N ILE A 28 7.22 31.72 25.50
CA ILE A 28 7.02 30.97 24.26
C ILE A 28 6.53 31.95 23.19
N SER A 29 7.38 32.27 22.24
CA SER A 29 7.02 33.03 21.04
C SER A 29 6.88 32.10 19.84
N LYS A 30 6.26 32.56 18.76
CA LYS A 30 6.11 31.77 17.53
C LYS A 30 6.75 32.47 16.36
N PHE A 31 7.40 31.70 15.51
CA PHE A 31 7.83 32.16 14.20
C PHE A 31 7.51 31.13 13.13
N GLN A 32 7.42 31.57 11.88
CA GLN A 32 7.10 30.69 10.77
C GLN A 32 8.34 30.33 9.97
N MET A 33 8.45 29.04 9.63
CA MET A 33 9.46 28.53 8.72
C MET A 33 8.82 27.93 7.49
N ARG A 34 9.48 28.04 6.35
CA ARG A 34 9.04 27.40 5.12
C ARG A 34 9.49 25.93 5.09
N GLY A 35 8.55 24.99 5.01
CA GLY A 35 8.88 23.60 4.65
C GLY A 35 9.37 23.55 3.21
N ARG A 36 10.50 22.90 2.92
CA ARG A 36 11.03 22.77 1.54
C ARG A 36 10.91 21.37 0.97
N PHE A 37 10.92 20.37 1.84
CA PHE A 37 11.03 18.95 1.47
C PHE A 37 9.84 18.11 1.95
N ALA A 38 8.99 18.68 2.79
CA ALA A 38 7.86 17.99 3.40
C ALA A 38 6.63 18.89 3.44
N MET A 39 5.49 18.24 3.45
CA MET A 39 4.18 18.88 3.51
C MET A 39 3.32 18.14 4.52
N ARG A 40 2.56 18.89 5.30
CA ARG A 40 1.67 18.29 6.30
C ARG A 40 0.49 17.61 5.61
N LEU A 41 0.23 16.36 5.99
CA LEU A 41 -1.02 15.67 5.64
C LEU A 41 -2.14 16.07 6.61
N ALA A 42 -2.50 17.35 6.57
CA ALA A 42 -3.60 17.95 7.31
C ALA A 42 -4.02 19.22 6.56
N ASP A 43 -5.13 19.84 6.95
CA ASP A 43 -5.43 21.16 6.43
C ASP A 43 -4.31 22.13 6.85
N TYR A 44 -3.73 22.83 5.87
CA TYR A 44 -2.66 23.81 6.11
C TYR A 44 -2.93 25.07 5.31
N LYS A 45 -2.44 26.21 5.82
CA LYS A 45 -2.41 27.46 5.06
C LYS A 45 -1.17 27.45 4.17
N ASP A 46 -1.38 27.64 2.87
CA ASP A 46 -0.28 27.88 1.96
C ASP A 46 0.29 29.30 2.13
N GLU A 47 1.32 29.64 1.35
CA GLU A 47 1.99 30.94 1.43
C GLU A 47 1.07 32.13 1.10
N ASP A 48 -0.04 31.90 0.38
CA ASP A 48 -1.03 32.93 0.05
C ASP A 48 -2.17 32.98 1.09
N GLY A 49 -2.07 32.18 2.17
CA GLY A 49 -3.08 32.05 3.21
C GLY A 49 -4.29 31.19 2.82
N ALA A 50 -4.26 30.53 1.65
CA ALA A 50 -5.32 29.64 1.22
C ALA A 50 -5.23 28.30 1.93
N VAL A 51 -6.37 27.76 2.35
CA VAL A 51 -6.43 26.45 3.03
C VAL A 51 -6.32 25.35 1.98
N ALA A 52 -5.15 24.74 1.89
CA ALA A 52 -4.93 23.54 1.11
C ALA A 52 -5.48 22.33 1.88
N ARG A 53 -6.46 21.65 1.27
CA ARG A 53 -7.18 20.52 1.87
C ARG A 53 -6.35 19.25 1.78
N LEU A 54 -6.49 18.37 2.78
CA LEU A 54 -5.90 17.01 2.84
C LEU A 54 -6.04 16.20 1.52
N GLY A 55 -7.13 16.40 0.78
CA GLY A 55 -7.36 15.75 -0.52
C GLY A 55 -6.32 16.11 -1.59
N GLY A 56 -5.79 17.33 -1.60
CA GLY A 56 -4.79 17.74 -2.60
C GLY A 56 -3.49 16.95 -2.48
N VAL A 57 -2.96 16.82 -1.27
CA VAL A 57 -1.72 16.05 -1.00
C VAL A 57 -1.88 14.59 -1.43
N ARG A 58 -3.05 14.00 -1.17
CA ARG A 58 -3.39 12.64 -1.60
C ARG A 58 -3.41 12.52 -3.12
N ASP A 59 -4.12 13.40 -3.80
CA ASP A 59 -4.24 13.37 -5.26
C ASP A 59 -2.88 13.57 -5.93
N ALA A 60 -1.99 14.34 -5.30
CA ALA A 60 -0.61 14.47 -5.77
C ALA A 60 0.26 13.25 -5.52
N PHE A 61 0.14 12.61 -4.36
CA PHE A 61 0.82 11.34 -4.10
C PHE A 61 0.35 10.22 -5.06
N ASN A 62 -0.93 10.23 -5.43
CA ASN A 62 -1.49 9.33 -6.45
C ASN A 62 -1.24 9.79 -7.90
N SER A 63 -0.15 10.52 -8.12
CA SER A 63 0.27 11.02 -9.42
C SER A 63 1.75 10.69 -9.66
N PRO A 64 2.28 10.87 -10.88
CA PRO A 64 3.71 10.69 -11.14
C PRO A 64 4.57 11.85 -10.61
N PHE A 65 3.99 12.80 -9.89
CA PHE A 65 4.65 14.00 -9.38
C PHE A 65 4.83 13.95 -7.86
N ARG A 66 5.59 14.91 -7.32
CA ARG A 66 5.81 15.01 -5.87
C ARG A 66 4.48 15.25 -5.14
N PRO A 67 4.34 14.73 -3.90
CA PRO A 67 5.32 13.99 -3.11
C PRO A 67 5.42 12.49 -3.47
N PHE A 68 6.60 11.89 -3.28
CA PHE A 68 6.84 10.45 -3.54
C PHE A 68 6.78 9.57 -2.28
N VAL A 69 6.70 10.19 -1.11
CA VAL A 69 6.60 9.51 0.18
C VAL A 69 5.44 10.14 0.94
N LEU A 70 4.54 9.31 1.44
CA LEU A 70 3.43 9.72 2.27
C LEU A 70 3.54 9.03 3.63
N ALA A 71 3.68 9.84 4.69
CA ALA A 71 3.57 9.38 6.06
C ALA A 71 2.17 9.72 6.58
N THR A 72 1.46 8.73 7.11
CA THR A 72 0.10 8.89 7.65
C THR A 72 -0.05 8.09 8.94
N THR A 73 -0.94 8.56 9.82
CA THR A 73 -1.30 7.88 11.07
C THR A 73 -2.64 7.16 10.92
N SER A 74 -3.19 6.62 12.01
CA SER A 74 -4.50 5.95 12.00
C SER A 74 -5.66 6.86 11.59
N VAL A 75 -5.49 8.17 11.63
CA VAL A 75 -6.53 9.16 11.29
C VAL A 75 -6.84 9.20 9.79
N GLY A 76 -5.97 8.65 8.93
CA GLY A 76 -6.20 8.54 7.47
C GLY A 76 -6.73 7.17 7.02
N GLN A 77 -7.38 6.39 7.88
CA GLN A 77 -7.57 4.96 7.64
C GLN A 77 -8.84 4.55 6.85
N GLU A 78 -9.91 5.33 6.75
CA GLU A 78 -11.08 4.86 6.00
C GLU A 78 -11.11 5.37 4.55
N GLY A 79 -11.32 4.44 3.60
CA GLY A 79 -11.58 4.77 2.19
C GLY A 79 -10.40 5.31 1.36
N LEU A 80 -9.17 5.34 1.89
CA LEU A 80 -8.00 5.83 1.13
C LEU A 80 -7.29 4.73 0.35
N ASP A 81 -7.08 4.99 -0.94
CA ASP A 81 -6.39 4.14 -1.90
C ASP A 81 -5.11 4.82 -2.41
N PHE A 82 -4.02 4.06 -2.45
CA PHE A 82 -2.67 4.49 -2.79
C PHE A 82 -2.02 3.64 -3.91
N HIS A 83 -2.74 2.64 -4.43
CA HIS A 83 -2.23 1.75 -5.47
C HIS A 83 -1.80 2.42 -6.78
N PRO A 84 -2.27 3.63 -7.19
CA PRO A 84 -1.88 4.18 -8.48
C PRO A 84 -0.36 4.33 -8.58
N TYR A 85 0.29 5.03 -7.66
CA TYR A 85 1.74 5.29 -7.76
C TYR A 85 2.55 4.75 -6.57
N CYS A 86 1.95 3.88 -5.75
CA CYS A 86 2.65 3.19 -4.67
C CYS A 86 2.66 1.68 -4.89
N TYR A 87 3.80 1.04 -4.56
CA TYR A 87 3.90 -0.41 -4.38
C TYR A 87 4.70 -0.77 -3.10
N ARG A 88 5.10 0.21 -2.29
CA ARG A 88 5.92 0.00 -1.08
C ARG A 88 5.20 0.55 0.15
N VAL A 89 4.95 -0.30 1.13
CA VAL A 89 4.35 0.08 2.41
C VAL A 89 5.38 -0.08 3.52
N TYR A 90 5.56 0.97 4.31
CA TYR A 90 6.37 0.92 5.52
C TYR A 90 5.46 0.89 6.76
N HIS A 91 5.57 -0.17 7.56
CA HIS A 91 4.91 -0.25 8.85
C HIS A 91 5.87 0.26 9.92
N TRP A 92 5.83 1.57 10.19
CA TRP A 92 6.63 2.16 11.27
C TRP A 92 6.25 1.58 12.63
N ASN A 93 4.95 1.44 12.88
CA ASN A 93 4.40 0.73 14.04
C ASN A 93 3.57 -0.45 13.56
N LEU A 94 3.81 -1.62 14.15
CA LEU A 94 3.02 -2.83 13.89
C LEU A 94 1.60 -2.67 14.48
N PRO A 95 0.54 -3.05 13.74
CA PRO A 95 -0.82 -3.01 14.26
C PRO A 95 -1.05 -3.99 15.42
N GLY A 96 -2.15 -3.80 16.13
CA GLY A 96 -2.62 -4.68 17.21
C GLY A 96 -3.06 -6.05 16.71
N ASN A 97 -3.71 -6.07 15.56
CA ASN A 97 -4.33 -7.26 15.00
C ASN A 97 -3.83 -7.51 13.55
N PRO A 98 -3.95 -8.76 13.04
CA PRO A 98 -3.55 -9.10 11.67
C PRO A 98 -4.44 -8.46 10.59
N VAL A 99 -5.71 -8.20 10.89
CA VAL A 99 -6.67 -7.63 9.93
C VAL A 99 -6.27 -6.22 9.52
N ASP A 100 -5.87 -5.38 10.49
CA ASP A 100 -5.34 -4.04 10.29
C ASP A 100 -4.08 -4.07 9.43
N LEU A 101 -3.24 -5.09 9.57
CA LEU A 101 -2.05 -5.25 8.74
C LEU A 101 -2.46 -5.46 7.29
N GLU A 102 -3.39 -6.39 7.05
CA GLU A 102 -3.92 -6.68 5.71
C GLU A 102 -4.66 -5.48 5.10
N GLN A 103 -5.48 -4.77 5.88
CA GLN A 103 -6.19 -3.57 5.42
C GLN A 103 -5.24 -2.42 5.07
N ARG A 104 -4.13 -2.26 5.81
CA ARG A 104 -3.09 -1.26 5.49
C ARG A 104 -2.41 -1.57 4.16
N GLU A 105 -2.07 -2.84 3.93
CA GLU A 105 -1.46 -3.30 2.69
C GLU A 105 -2.43 -3.27 1.51
N GLY A 106 -3.71 -3.54 1.77
CA GLY A 106 -4.80 -3.47 0.80
C GLY A 106 -5.00 -2.07 0.21
N ARG A 107 -4.39 -1.01 0.76
CA ARG A 107 -4.37 0.31 0.11
C ARG A 107 -3.45 0.39 -1.10
N VAL A 108 -2.53 -0.55 -1.22
CA VAL A 108 -1.51 -0.58 -2.28
C VAL A 108 -1.71 -1.80 -3.17
N HIS A 109 -2.17 -2.92 -2.61
CA HIS A 109 -2.53 -4.11 -3.35
C HIS A 109 -3.99 -4.04 -3.82
N ARG A 110 -4.20 -3.46 -5.02
CA ARG A 110 -5.51 -3.26 -5.66
C ARG A 110 -5.46 -3.62 -7.15
N PHE A 111 -6.64 -3.76 -7.74
CA PHE A 111 -6.83 -3.91 -9.18
C PHE A 111 -6.00 -2.88 -9.97
N LYS A 112 -5.21 -3.36 -10.93
CA LYS A 112 -4.28 -2.55 -11.76
C LYS A 112 -3.32 -1.70 -10.92
N GLY A 113 -2.89 -2.22 -9.76
CA GLY A 113 -1.90 -1.61 -8.88
C GLY A 113 -0.58 -1.23 -9.57
N HIS A 114 0.20 -0.36 -8.95
CA HIS A 114 1.44 0.16 -9.55
C HIS A 114 2.42 -0.95 -9.94
N ALA A 115 2.62 -1.96 -9.09
CA ALA A 115 3.50 -3.09 -9.38
C ALA A 115 3.05 -3.86 -10.63
N VAL A 116 1.76 -4.17 -10.74
CA VAL A 116 1.15 -4.81 -11.91
C VAL A 116 1.40 -3.97 -13.16
N ARG A 117 1.14 -2.66 -13.11
CA ARG A 117 1.32 -1.76 -14.27
C ARG A 117 2.79 -1.64 -14.69
N LEU A 118 3.73 -1.66 -13.74
CA LEU A 118 5.17 -1.64 -14.05
C LEU A 118 5.60 -2.94 -14.75
N ASN A 119 5.21 -4.10 -14.22
CA ASN A 119 5.51 -5.39 -14.85
C ASN A 119 4.81 -5.53 -16.21
N LEU A 120 3.58 -5.06 -16.34
CA LEU A 120 2.83 -5.04 -17.60
C LEU A 120 3.56 -4.19 -18.64
N ALA A 121 3.94 -2.97 -18.28
CA ALA A 121 4.67 -2.09 -19.18
C ALA A 121 6.03 -2.69 -19.57
N GLU A 122 6.73 -3.37 -18.66
CA GLU A 122 7.99 -4.05 -19.00
C GLU A 122 7.78 -5.13 -20.09
N ARG A 123 6.77 -5.99 -19.93
CA ARG A 123 6.57 -7.17 -20.79
C ARG A 123 5.78 -6.88 -22.07
N GLN A 124 4.83 -5.95 -22.02
CA GLN A 124 3.81 -5.76 -23.07
C GLN A 124 4.00 -4.48 -23.89
N VAL A 125 5.04 -3.67 -23.61
CA VAL A 125 5.26 -2.41 -24.32
C VAL A 125 5.46 -2.59 -25.83
N ALA A 126 5.91 -3.77 -26.29
CA ALA A 126 6.07 -4.07 -27.72
C ALA A 126 4.76 -3.95 -28.51
N VAL A 127 3.62 -4.31 -27.90
CA VAL A 127 2.30 -4.24 -28.56
C VAL A 127 1.87 -2.80 -28.84
N VAL A 128 2.40 -1.85 -28.05
CA VAL A 128 2.23 -0.41 -28.25
C VAL A 128 3.30 0.14 -29.19
N ARG A 129 4.55 -0.29 -29.03
CA ARG A 129 5.72 0.13 -29.84
C ARG A 129 5.74 -0.60 -31.20
N GLY A 130 4.92 -0.14 -32.14
CA GLY A 130 4.92 -0.67 -33.50
C GLY A 130 3.81 -0.15 -34.40
N ARG A 131 2.83 0.57 -33.84
CA ARG A 131 1.64 1.01 -34.57
C ARG A 131 1.79 2.32 -35.33
N GLY A 132 2.96 2.96 -35.28
CA GLY A 132 3.24 4.26 -35.93
C GLY A 132 2.48 5.47 -35.33
N GLN A 133 1.40 5.22 -34.60
CA GLN A 133 0.62 6.20 -33.84
C GLN A 133 0.38 5.69 -32.42
N ALA A 134 0.32 6.61 -31.46
CA ALA A 134 -0.03 6.26 -30.08
C ALA A 134 -1.50 5.83 -30.02
N PRO A 135 -1.82 4.65 -29.45
CA PRO A 135 -3.21 4.24 -29.26
C PRO A 135 -3.92 5.14 -28.25
N ASP A 136 -5.25 5.25 -28.36
CA ASP A 136 -6.07 6.06 -27.45
C ASP A 136 -5.91 5.63 -25.98
N ASP A 137 -5.85 4.32 -25.75
CA ASP A 137 -5.56 3.73 -24.44
C ASP A 137 -4.49 2.63 -24.56
N PRO A 138 -3.20 2.99 -24.37
CA PRO A 138 -2.11 2.01 -24.39
C PRO A 138 -2.22 0.99 -23.25
N TRP A 139 -2.84 1.35 -22.11
CA TRP A 139 -2.99 0.42 -20.99
C TRP A 139 -3.99 -0.66 -21.30
N LYS A 140 -5.17 -0.29 -21.81
CA LYS A 140 -6.19 -1.25 -22.21
C LYS A 140 -5.63 -2.29 -23.17
N LEU A 141 -4.92 -1.84 -24.20
CA LEU A 141 -4.30 -2.71 -25.19
C LEU A 141 -3.25 -3.66 -24.59
N MET A 142 -2.37 -3.17 -23.70
CA MET A 142 -1.41 -4.04 -23.01
C MET A 142 -2.11 -5.07 -22.10
N PHE A 143 -3.16 -4.66 -21.38
CA PHE A 143 -3.92 -5.54 -20.49
C PHE A 143 -4.70 -6.61 -21.26
N GLU A 144 -5.32 -6.26 -22.39
CA GLU A 144 -6.02 -7.21 -23.27
C GLU A 144 -5.05 -8.22 -23.86
N HIS A 145 -3.88 -7.78 -24.31
CA HIS A 145 -2.84 -8.69 -24.81
C HIS A 145 -2.33 -9.64 -23.71
N ALA A 146 -1.99 -9.11 -22.52
CA ALA A 146 -1.58 -9.93 -21.39
C ALA A 146 -2.66 -10.92 -20.92
N ARG A 147 -3.95 -10.55 -21.03
CA ARG A 147 -5.06 -11.47 -20.75
C ARG A 147 -5.14 -12.59 -21.80
N SER A 148 -4.91 -12.27 -23.08
CA SER A 148 -4.93 -13.29 -24.14
C SER A 148 -3.79 -14.31 -24.05
N GLU A 149 -2.69 -13.94 -23.40
CA GLU A 149 -1.56 -14.83 -23.10
C GLU A 149 -1.69 -15.56 -21.74
N ALA A 150 -2.74 -15.27 -20.95
CA ALA A 150 -2.88 -15.84 -19.62
C ALA A 150 -3.19 -17.35 -19.72
N PRO A 151 -2.54 -18.20 -18.90
CA PRO A 151 -2.82 -19.64 -18.89
C PRO A 151 -4.27 -19.98 -18.52
N VAL A 152 -4.91 -19.12 -17.73
CA VAL A 152 -6.28 -19.27 -17.25
C VAL A 152 -7.02 -17.97 -17.46
N ASP A 153 -8.19 -18.05 -18.10
CA ASP A 153 -9.07 -16.89 -18.26
C ASP A 153 -9.79 -16.60 -16.94
N THR A 154 -9.19 -15.69 -16.15
CA THR A 154 -9.77 -15.19 -14.91
C THR A 154 -9.66 -13.68 -14.84
N ASP A 155 -10.49 -13.04 -14.03
CA ASP A 155 -10.35 -11.60 -13.76
C ASP A 155 -9.17 -11.27 -12.82
N LEU A 156 -8.45 -12.27 -12.32
CA LEU A 156 -7.27 -12.09 -11.48
C LEU A 156 -6.01 -11.81 -12.30
N ILE A 157 -5.77 -12.55 -13.38
CA ILE A 157 -4.63 -12.35 -14.28
C ILE A 157 -5.13 -11.60 -15.52
N PRO A 158 -4.51 -10.49 -15.94
CA PRO A 158 -3.32 -9.82 -15.38
C PRO A 158 -3.63 -8.71 -14.35
N TYR A 159 -4.90 -8.53 -13.96
CA TYR A 159 -5.32 -7.28 -13.32
C TYR A 159 -4.93 -7.15 -11.84
N TRP A 160 -4.96 -8.25 -11.10
CA TRP A 160 -4.53 -8.35 -9.71
C TRP A 160 -3.15 -8.99 -9.60
N ILE A 161 -2.91 -10.01 -10.42
CA ILE A 161 -1.69 -10.81 -10.43
C ILE A 161 -1.06 -10.71 -11.81
N TYR A 162 0.09 -10.05 -11.88
CA TYR A 162 0.97 -10.07 -13.05
C TYR A 162 2.40 -10.05 -12.56
N GLU A 163 2.98 -11.24 -12.44
CA GLU A 163 4.30 -11.41 -11.84
C GLU A 163 5.40 -10.75 -12.69
N GLY A 164 6.47 -10.33 -12.02
CA GLY A 164 7.59 -9.64 -12.64
C GLY A 164 8.62 -9.23 -11.60
N TYR A 165 9.51 -8.32 -11.99
CA TYR A 165 10.56 -7.83 -11.10
C TYR A 165 9.98 -6.97 -9.96
N VAL A 166 8.92 -6.20 -10.23
CA VAL A 166 8.30 -5.33 -9.24
C VAL A 166 7.22 -6.09 -8.48
N ARG A 167 7.27 -6.02 -7.14
CA ARG A 167 6.28 -6.65 -6.25
C ARG A 167 5.79 -5.63 -5.24
N VAL A 168 4.60 -5.84 -4.68
CA VAL A 168 4.18 -5.05 -3.52
C VAL A 168 5.08 -5.40 -2.34
N GLU A 169 5.83 -4.42 -1.85
CA GLU A 169 6.81 -4.59 -0.79
C GLU A 169 6.24 -4.15 0.56
N ARG A 170 6.45 -5.00 1.56
CA ARG A 170 6.14 -4.72 2.97
C ARG A 170 7.44 -4.54 3.72
N ARG A 171 7.69 -3.34 4.22
CA ARG A 171 8.92 -2.99 4.95
C ARG A 171 8.58 -2.69 6.41
N VAL A 172 9.29 -3.36 7.31
CA VAL A 172 9.17 -3.14 8.75
C VAL A 172 10.59 -2.82 9.25
N PRO A 173 10.86 -1.57 9.68
CA PRO A 173 12.14 -1.26 10.31
C PRO A 173 12.18 -1.93 11.69
N LEU A 174 12.91 -3.04 11.79
CA LEU A 174 13.06 -3.79 13.02
C LEU A 174 14.36 -3.39 13.71
N LEU A 175 14.26 -3.06 15.00
CA LEU A 175 15.42 -2.92 15.86
C LEU A 175 15.81 -4.31 16.41
N PRO A 176 17.10 -4.70 16.40
CA PRO A 176 17.53 -5.96 16.99
C PRO A 176 17.06 -6.12 18.44
N PHE A 177 16.60 -7.32 18.80
CA PHE A 177 16.11 -7.68 20.14
C PHE A 177 14.88 -6.90 20.65
N SER A 178 14.20 -6.18 19.76
CA SER A 178 12.99 -5.45 20.15
C SER A 178 11.76 -6.36 20.18
N ARG A 179 10.73 -5.96 20.94
CA ARG A 179 9.46 -6.72 21.05
C ARG A 179 8.75 -6.86 19.70
N GLU A 180 9.03 -5.94 18.77
CA GLU A 180 8.50 -5.89 17.41
C GLU A 180 8.92 -7.11 16.60
N VAL A 181 10.08 -7.72 16.87
CA VAL A 181 10.53 -8.95 16.20
C VAL A 181 9.56 -10.09 16.49
N THR A 182 9.28 -10.34 17.77
CA THR A 182 8.33 -11.37 18.21
C THR A 182 6.91 -11.04 17.75
N ARG A 183 6.51 -9.77 17.83
CA ARG A 183 5.18 -9.31 17.41
C ARG A 183 4.96 -9.48 15.92
N LEU A 184 5.96 -9.20 15.07
CA LEU A 184 5.85 -9.41 13.63
C LEU A 184 5.70 -10.89 13.30
N ALA A 185 6.46 -11.76 13.97
CA ALA A 185 6.34 -13.21 13.79
C ALA A 185 4.94 -13.71 14.17
N TRP A 186 4.39 -13.23 15.29
CA TRP A 186 3.01 -13.53 15.69
C TRP A 186 1.99 -12.99 14.66
N LEU A 187 2.09 -11.72 14.26
CA LEU A 187 1.18 -11.12 13.27
C LEU A 187 1.15 -11.90 11.95
N LYS A 188 2.31 -12.36 11.46
CA LYS A 188 2.39 -13.18 10.24
C LYS A 188 1.64 -14.50 10.39
N ARG A 189 1.81 -15.20 11.52
CA ARG A 189 1.08 -16.45 11.80
C ARG A 189 -0.42 -16.21 11.94
N SER A 190 -0.81 -15.19 12.70
CA SER A 190 -2.22 -14.84 12.89
C SER A 190 -2.89 -14.41 11.58
N LEU A 191 -2.16 -13.76 10.67
CA LEU A 191 -2.67 -13.41 9.34
C LEU A 191 -2.94 -14.65 8.49
N THR A 192 -2.07 -15.66 8.54
CA THR A 192 -2.30 -16.96 7.88
C THR A 192 -3.57 -17.63 8.41
N VAL A 193 -3.73 -17.68 9.73
CA VAL A 193 -4.94 -18.23 10.37
C VAL A 193 -6.19 -17.44 9.99
N TYR A 194 -6.08 -16.10 9.94
CA TYR A 194 -7.17 -15.24 9.49
C TYR A 194 -7.61 -15.56 8.06
N ARG A 195 -6.66 -15.70 7.13
CA ARG A 195 -6.95 -16.04 5.73
C ARG A 195 -7.57 -17.42 5.55
N LEU A 196 -7.20 -18.37 6.40
CA LEU A 196 -7.78 -19.72 6.41
C LEU A 196 -9.26 -19.71 6.77
N ALA A 197 -9.62 -18.94 7.80
CA ALA A 197 -10.99 -18.84 8.28
C ALA A 197 -11.85 -17.88 7.43
N PHE A 198 -11.23 -17.08 6.55
CA PHE A 198 -11.93 -16.10 5.75
C PHE A 198 -12.91 -16.78 4.78
N GLY A 199 -14.17 -16.35 4.82
CA GLY A 199 -15.23 -16.94 3.98
C GLY A 199 -15.79 -18.26 4.48
N GLN A 200 -15.35 -18.76 5.65
CA GLN A 200 -15.88 -19.99 6.26
C GLN A 200 -17.14 -19.70 7.10
N PRO A 201 -18.11 -20.64 7.15
CA PRO A 201 -19.21 -20.55 8.10
C PRO A 201 -18.68 -20.63 9.53
N ARG A 202 -19.22 -19.82 10.47
CA ARG A 202 -18.77 -19.73 11.87
C ARG A 202 -17.28 -19.40 12.00
N GLN A 203 -16.84 -18.38 11.25
CA GLN A 203 -15.45 -17.90 11.21
C GLN A 203 -14.82 -17.72 12.60
N ASP A 204 -15.54 -17.16 13.56
CA ASP A 204 -15.01 -16.89 14.91
C ASP A 204 -14.61 -18.18 15.65
N ASP A 205 -15.44 -19.23 15.56
CA ASP A 205 -15.17 -20.52 16.21
C ASP A 205 -13.96 -21.23 15.56
N LEU A 206 -13.83 -21.13 14.23
CA LEU A 206 -12.69 -21.69 13.50
C LEU A 206 -11.40 -20.94 13.83
N LEU A 207 -11.46 -19.61 13.97
CA LEU A 207 -10.33 -18.80 14.40
C LEU A 207 -9.86 -19.19 15.81
N GLU A 208 -10.79 -19.36 16.76
CA GLU A 208 -10.48 -19.79 18.13
C GLU A 208 -9.81 -21.17 18.14
N TYR A 209 -10.36 -22.14 17.40
CA TYR A 209 -9.79 -23.48 17.27
C TYR A 209 -8.38 -23.46 16.66
N LEU A 210 -8.18 -22.74 15.55
CA LEU A 210 -6.88 -22.64 14.89
C LEU A 210 -5.84 -21.85 15.71
N GLN A 211 -6.27 -20.86 16.49
CA GLN A 211 -5.39 -20.14 17.41
C GLN A 211 -4.90 -21.04 18.53
N THR A 212 -5.76 -21.89 19.07
CA THR A 212 -5.38 -22.89 20.07
C THR A 212 -4.31 -23.82 19.50
N LEU A 213 -4.53 -24.38 18.30
CA LEU A 213 -3.57 -25.25 17.62
C LEU A 213 -2.23 -24.57 17.28
N THR A 214 -2.24 -23.28 16.98
CA THR A 214 -1.02 -22.50 16.68
C THR A 214 -0.27 -22.04 17.93
N GLY A 215 -0.96 -21.89 19.06
CA GLY A 215 -0.34 -21.69 20.38
C GLY A 215 0.52 -22.86 20.82
N ASP A 216 0.14 -24.08 20.42
CA ASP A 216 0.82 -25.34 20.76
C ASP A 216 2.03 -25.67 19.85
N GLY A 217 2.47 -24.73 19.00
CA GLY A 217 3.70 -24.88 18.22
C GLY A 217 3.55 -25.52 16.84
N MET A 218 2.37 -25.43 16.23
CA MET A 218 2.12 -25.89 14.85
C MET A 218 3.15 -25.33 13.85
N ASP A 219 3.65 -26.20 12.97
CA ASP A 219 4.60 -25.83 11.92
C ASP A 219 3.92 -24.93 10.88
N SER A 220 4.60 -23.83 10.53
CA SER A 220 4.25 -22.92 9.45
C SER A 220 3.97 -23.60 8.10
N LYS A 221 4.60 -24.75 7.84
CA LYS A 221 4.35 -25.55 6.63
C LYS A 221 2.96 -26.17 6.59
N LEU A 222 2.49 -26.69 7.73
CA LEU A 222 1.19 -27.33 7.86
C LEU A 222 0.04 -26.32 7.66
N LEU A 223 0.24 -25.08 8.11
CA LEU A 223 -0.68 -23.99 7.82
C LEU A 223 -0.73 -23.59 6.35
N ALA A 224 0.39 -23.73 5.62
CA ALA A 224 0.43 -23.45 4.19
C ALA A 224 -0.36 -24.48 3.36
N ASP A 225 -0.37 -25.74 3.80
CA ASP A 225 -1.15 -26.81 3.15
C ASP A 225 -2.66 -26.65 3.35
N LEU A 226 -3.06 -26.04 4.46
CA LEU A 226 -4.48 -25.77 4.77
C LEU A 226 -5.02 -24.53 4.07
N GLN A 227 -4.15 -23.67 3.51
CA GLN A 227 -4.57 -22.40 2.91
C GLN A 227 -5.51 -22.62 1.73
N ILE A 228 -6.63 -21.90 1.74
CA ILE A 228 -7.51 -21.82 0.57
C ILE A 228 -6.72 -21.12 -0.54
N ARG A 229 -6.29 -21.91 -1.53
CA ARG A 229 -5.60 -21.41 -2.72
C ARG A 229 -6.66 -20.90 -3.69
N LEU A 230 -6.85 -19.59 -3.70
CA LEU A 230 -7.70 -18.88 -4.67
C LEU A 230 -6.91 -18.42 -5.89
N GLU A 231 -5.62 -18.74 -5.97
CA GLU A 231 -4.83 -18.51 -7.17
C GLU A 231 -5.42 -19.33 -8.33
N PRO A 232 -5.48 -18.75 -9.55
CA PRO A 232 -5.88 -19.53 -10.71
C PRO A 232 -4.89 -20.67 -10.87
N GLY A 233 -5.36 -21.91 -10.71
CA GLY A 233 -4.53 -23.09 -10.87
C GLY A 233 -4.03 -23.15 -12.30
N ILE A 234 -2.71 -23.24 -12.48
CA ILE A 234 -2.18 -23.79 -13.71
C ILE A 234 -2.68 -25.23 -13.70
N LEU A 235 -3.62 -25.56 -14.59
CA LEU A 235 -3.87 -26.95 -14.94
C LEU A 235 -2.57 -27.41 -15.60
N ASP A 236 -1.65 -27.93 -14.80
CA ASP A 236 -0.66 -28.87 -15.29
C ASP A 236 -1.49 -30.04 -15.79
N ASP A 237 -1.79 -30.04 -17.09
CA ASP A 237 -2.33 -31.18 -17.79
C ASP A 237 -1.16 -32.16 -17.97
N PRO A 238 -1.04 -33.23 -17.17
CA PRO A 238 -0.02 -34.23 -17.38
C PRO A 238 -0.67 -35.28 -18.28
N GLU A 239 -0.86 -34.93 -19.56
CA GLU A 239 -1.44 -35.79 -20.59
C GLU A 239 -2.82 -36.39 -20.23
N LEU A 240 -3.93 -35.78 -20.69
CA LEU A 240 -5.10 -36.46 -21.32
C LEU A 240 -6.27 -35.52 -21.69
#